data_AF-A0A7W9TY59-F1
#
_entry.id   AF-A0A7W9TY59-F1
#
_cell.length_a   1.000
_cell.length_b   1.000
_cell.length_c   1.000
_cell.angle_alpha   90.00
_cell.angle_beta   90.00
_cell.angle_gamma   90.00
#
_symmetry.space_group_name_H-M   'P 1'
#
loop_
_entity.id
_entity.type
_entity.pdbx_description
1 polymer ?
#
loop_
_entity_poly.entity_id
_entity_poly.type
_entity_poly.pdbx_seq_one_letter_code
_entity_poly.pdbx_strand_id
1 'polypeptide(L)' 'MSALLLKQINVQIGASLSVDVRPEGVMPTPAKPKSSLDDLVAQCDAKAPLPEDLAAWGQSKPVGREAW' A
#
# COMPACT_ATOMS: atom_id res chain seq x y z
N MET A 1 8.87 9.90 -23.13
CA MET A 1 9.00 10.76 -21.94
C MET A 1 10.45 10.77 -21.47
N SER A 2 11.03 11.94 -21.18
CA SER A 2 12.43 12.04 -20.72
C SER A 2 12.61 11.47 -19.31
N ALA A 3 13.74 10.83 -19.04
CA ALA A 3 14.09 10.30 -17.72
C ALA A 3 14.14 11.38 -16.62
N LEU A 4 14.42 12.64 -17.00
CA LEU A 4 14.41 13.77 -16.07
C LEU A 4 13.01 14.06 -15.55
N LEU A 5 12.01 14.05 -16.43
CA LEU A 5 10.62 14.32 -16.09
C LEU A 5 10.07 13.27 -15.12
N LEU A 6 10.38 11.99 -15.35
CA LEU A 6 9.98 10.88 -14.49
C LEU A 6 10.53 11.04 -13.06
N LYS A 7 11.78 11.50 -12.91
CA LYS A 7 12.36 11.81 -11.59
C LYS A 7 11.65 12.96 -10.88
N GLN A 8 11.26 14.01 -11.61
CA GLN A 8 10.58 15.17 -11.04
C GLN A 8 9.19 14.82 -10.48
N ILE A 9 8.51 13.84 -11.08
CA ILE A 9 7.19 13.39 -10.62
C ILE A 9 7.25 12.15 -9.72
N ASN A 10 8.46 11.70 -9.33
CA ASN A 10 8.70 10.51 -8.50
C ASN A 10 8.05 9.23 -9.06
N VAL A 11 8.24 8.99 -10.36
CA VAL A 11 7.70 7.81 -11.06
C VAL A 11 8.84 7.02 -11.68
N GLN A 12 8.81 5.71 -11.57
CA GLN A 12 9.80 4.81 -12.17
C GLN A 12 9.38 4.34 -13.56
N ILE A 13 10.36 3.92 -14.37
CA ILE A 13 10.08 3.30 -15.67
C ILE A 13 9.29 2.01 -15.44
N GLY A 14 8.15 1.86 -16.12
CA GLY A 14 7.23 0.73 -15.97
C GLY A 14 6.06 0.97 -15.02
N ALA A 15 6.02 2.10 -14.31
CA ALA A 15 4.89 2.47 -13.46
C ALA A 15 3.69 2.97 -14.28
N SER A 16 2.47 2.65 -13.81
CA SER A 16 1.22 3.13 -14.40
C SER A 16 0.97 4.60 -14.05
N LEU A 17 0.50 5.36 -15.05
CA LEU A 17 0.14 6.77 -14.91
C LEU A 17 -1.35 6.95 -15.18
N SER A 18 -2.02 7.75 -14.36
CA SER A 18 -3.37 8.22 -14.63
C SER A 18 -3.29 9.54 -15.37
N VAL A 19 -4.07 9.69 -16.43
CA VAL A 19 -4.06 10.86 -17.31
C VAL A 19 -5.30 11.70 -17.03
N ASP A 20 -5.12 12.90 -16.52
CA ASP A 20 -6.19 13.89 -16.36
C ASP A 20 -6.14 14.87 -17.53
N VAL A 21 -7.20 14.94 -18.32
CA VAL A 21 -7.29 15.81 -19.49
C VAL A 21 -8.03 17.09 -19.10
N ARG A 22 -7.33 18.21 -19.14
CA ARG A 22 -7.87 19.54 -18.83
C ARG A 22 -7.80 20.46 -20.05
N PRO A 23 -8.59 21.54 -20.08
CA PRO A 23 -8.59 22.49 -21.21
C PRO A 23 -7.21 23.07 -21.50
N GLU A 24 -6.40 23.30 -20.46
CA GLU A 24 -5.02 23.82 -20.56
C GLU A 24 -3.96 22.75 -20.87
N GLY A 25 -4.33 21.48 -20.91
CA GLY A 25 -3.42 20.38 -21.27
C GLY A 25 -3.64 19.09 -20.49
N VAL A 26 -2.69 18.18 -20.65
CA VAL A 26 -2.73 16.84 -20.07
C VAL A 26 -1.83 16.78 -18.84
N MET A 27 -2.38 16.41 -17.69
CA MET A 27 -1.63 16.23 -16.45
C MET A 27 -1.49 14.74 -16.12
N PRO A 28 -0.32 14.13 -16.39
CA PRO A 28 -0.04 12.77 -15.94
C PRO A 28 0.22 12.78 -14.42
N THR A 29 -0.48 11.91 -13.70
CA THR A 29 -0.29 11.71 -12.26
C THR A 29 0.07 10.25 -11.99
N PRO A 30 0.85 9.95 -10.94
CA PRO A 30 1.09 8.57 -10.53
C PRO A 30 -0.25 7.86 -10.32
N ALA A 31 -0.49 6.74 -11.01
CA ALA A 31 -1.69 5.97 -10.79
C ALA A 31 -1.60 5.34 -9.40
N LYS A 32 -2.31 5.91 -8.43
CA LYS A 32 -2.51 5.25 -7.14
C LYS A 32 -3.50 4.10 -7.36
N PRO A 33 -3.20 2.87 -6.92
CA PRO A 33 -4.21 1.83 -6.88
C PRO A 33 -5.37 2.35 -6.03
N LYS A 34 -6.50 2.62 -6.67
CA LYS A 34 -7.73 3.03 -6.00
C LYS A 34 -8.43 1.77 -5.51
N SER A 35 -7.88 1.12 -4.50
CA SER A 35 -8.60 0.07 -3.80
C SER A 35 -9.40 0.72 -2.67
N SER A 36 -10.70 0.47 -2.63
CA SER A 36 -11.52 0.82 -1.46
C SER A 36 -11.21 -0.16 -0.33
N LEU A 37 -11.56 0.22 0.90
CA LEU A 37 -11.43 -0.68 2.04
C LEU A 37 -12.22 -1.98 1.79
N ASP A 38 -13.44 -1.88 1.23
CA ASP A 38 -14.25 -3.03 0.82
C ASP A 38 -13.55 -3.94 -0.21
N ASP A 39 -12.88 -3.36 -1.22
CA ASP A 39 -12.14 -4.12 -2.24
C ASP A 39 -10.95 -4.88 -1.64
N LEU A 40 -10.23 -4.27 -0.69
CA LEU A 40 -9.12 -4.92 0.00
C LEU A 40 -9.61 -6.03 0.94
N VAL A 41 -10.70 -5.80 1.66
CA VAL A 41 -11.29 -6.78 2.58
C VAL A 41 -11.86 -7.98 1.82
N ALA A 42 -12.45 -7.77 0.64
CA ALA A 42 -12.96 -8.85 -0.20
C ALA A 42 -11.86 -9.80 -0.70
N GLN A 43 -10.60 -9.34 -0.75
CA GLN A 43 -9.43 -10.15 -1.13
C GLN A 43 -8.90 -11.01 0.05
N CYS A 44 -9.37 -10.78 1.27
CA CYS A 44 -8.95 -11.56 2.43
C CYS A 44 -9.66 -12.92 2.49
N ASP A 45 -8.91 -13.98 2.81
CA ASP A 45 -9.49 -15.28 3.15
C ASP A 45 -9.98 -15.28 4.61
N ALA A 46 -11.30 -15.28 4.79
CA ALA A 46 -11.94 -15.32 6.11
C ALA A 46 -11.69 -16.62 6.89
N LYS A 47 -11.18 -17.67 6.23
CA LYS A 47 -10.81 -18.94 6.86
C LYS A 47 -9.31 -19.09 7.06
N ALA A 48 -8.53 -18.04 6.78
CA ALA A 48 -7.10 -18.07 6.99
C ALA A 48 -6.78 -18.43 8.45
N PRO A 49 -5.94 -19.45 8.69
CA PRO A 49 -5.54 -19.82 10.04
C PRO A 49 -4.69 -18.72 10.67
N LEU A 50 -4.72 -18.64 11.99
CA LEU A 50 -3.86 -17.70 12.73
C LEU A 50 -2.39 -18.01 12.43
N PRO A 51 -1.59 -17.01 12.00
CA PRO A 51 -0.15 -17.18 11.82
C PRO A 51 0.54 -17.63 13.10
N GLU A 52 1.52 -18.53 12.96
CA GLU A 52 2.30 -19.07 14.09
C GLU A 52 3.00 -17.97 14.89
N ASP A 53 3.51 -16.94 14.21
CA ASP A 53 4.14 -15.79 14.86
C ASP A 53 3.16 -15.09 15.82
N LEU A 54 1.93 -14.80 15.37
CA LEU A 54 0.91 -14.18 16.22
C LEU A 54 0.52 -15.06 17.42
N ALA A 55 0.50 -16.39 17.23
CA ALA A 55 0.28 -17.32 18.34
C ALA A 55 1.45 -17.28 19.36
N ALA A 56 2.69 -17.17 18.89
CA ALA A 56 3.87 -17.03 19.74
C ALA A 56 3.88 -15.69 20.52
N TRP A 57 3.43 -14.59 19.89
CA TRP A 57 3.23 -13.31 20.56
C TRP A 57 2.20 -13.42 21.69
N GLY A 58 1.07 -14.10 21.46
CA GLY A 58 0.04 -14.31 22.49
C GLY A 58 0.53 -15.14 23.70
N GLN A 59 1.56 -15.96 23.52
CA GLN A 59 2.16 -16.77 24.58
C GLN A 59 3.42 -16.14 25.17
N SER A 60 3.87 -15.00 24.62
CA SER A 60 5.06 -14.33 25.07
C SER A 60 4.83 -13.71 26.45
N LYS A 61 5.69 -14.06 27.40
CA LYS A 61 5.63 -13.51 28.75
C LYS A 61 6.07 -12.04 28.71
N PRO A 62 5.40 -11.14 29.44
CA PRO A 62 5.88 -9.77 29.61
C PRO A 62 7.29 -9.81 30.22
N VAL A 63 8.25 -9.22 29.53
CA VAL A 63 9.65 -9.10 29.98
C VAL A 63 9.92 -7.80 30.74
N GLY A 64 8.92 -6.91 30.81
CA GLY A 64 8.96 -5.68 31.59
C GLY A 64 8.84 -5.95 33.10
N ARG A 65 9.48 -5.12 33.91
CA ARG A 65 9.37 -5.16 35.38
C ARG A 65 8.18 -4.35 35.90
N GLU A 66 7.12 -4.26 35.13
CA GLU A 66 5.91 -3.53 35.50
C GLU A 66 5.09 -4.40 36.45
N ALA A 67 5.62 -4.54 37.67
CA ALA A 67 4.88 -5.05 38.80
C ALA A 67 3.81 -4.01 39.16
N TRP A 68 2.56 -4.48 39.22
CA TRP A 68 1.44 -3.74 39.80
C TRP A 68 1.57 -3.72 41.32
#